data_AF-A0A2V9MH57-F1
#
_entry.id   AF-A0A2V9MH57-F1
#
_cell.length_a   1.000
_cell.length_b   1.000
_cell.length_c   1.000
_cell.angle_alpha   90.00
_cell.angle_beta   90.00
_cell.angle_gamma   90.00
#
_symmetry.space_group_name_H-M   'P 1'
#
loop_
_entity.id
_entity.type
_entity.pdbx_description
1 polymer ?
#
loop_
_entity_poly.entity_id
_entity_poly.type
_entity_poly.pdbx_seq_one_letter_code
_entity_poly.pdbx_strand_id
1 'polypeptide(L)'
;YRQLTKLKSGYVDALPKLVNPDTGRVHTSFNQTVAATGRLSSSNPNLQNIPIRSELGMKIRSAFIPSEGCVMLAADYSQIELRILAHLSQDRVLLESFRQGEDIHTRTAAEVFGIHPGMQTGEIRRRAKAINFGIIYGQTAFGLAKELGISNHEAQQFIHRYFEHYEGVKRFIEEIVTETRKTQTTRTLFGRLRQISDISSKNPALRNFAERTTVNSPIQGTAADLIKLAMIRIHEKMKKQKWQSRMLLQVHDELVFDVPEKELDPLQELVKTEMENVYKLSVPIVVHIGVGKNWMEA
;
A
#
# COMPACT_ATOMS: atom_id res chain seq x y z
N TYR A 1 13.89 -21.10 12.64
CA TYR A 1 13.00 -21.54 13.74
C TYR A 1 11.80 -20.60 13.94
N ARG A 2 11.94 -19.40 14.54
CA ARG A 2 10.80 -18.50 14.90
C ARG A 2 9.82 -18.22 13.75
N GLN A 3 10.32 -17.95 12.54
CA GLN A 3 9.48 -17.71 11.35
C GLN A 3 8.64 -18.92 10.97
N LEU A 4 9.22 -20.13 10.99
CA LEU A 4 8.53 -21.38 10.68
C LEU A 4 7.44 -21.68 11.70
N THR A 5 7.75 -21.52 12.99
CA THR A 5 6.78 -21.70 14.07
C THR A 5 5.59 -20.76 13.89
N LYS A 6 5.84 -19.48 13.60
CA LYS A 6 4.78 -18.49 13.35
C LYS A 6 3.93 -18.83 12.13
N LEU A 7 4.54 -19.27 11.03
CA LEU A 7 3.81 -19.67 9.83
C LEU A 7 2.92 -20.89 10.08
N LYS A 8 3.48 -21.90 10.75
CA LYS A 8 2.75 -23.13 11.09
C LYS A 8 1.58 -22.84 12.02
N SER A 9 1.83 -22.23 13.17
CA SER A 9 0.79 -22.02 14.19
C SER A 9 -0.23 -20.96 13.75
N GLY A 10 0.21 -19.93 13.03
CA GLY A 10 -0.62 -18.79 12.64
C GLY A 10 -1.48 -19.04 11.41
N TYR A 11 -1.07 -19.93 10.50
CA TYR A 11 -1.78 -20.15 9.23
C TYR A 11 -2.05 -21.63 8.99
N VAL A 12 -1.02 -22.47 8.93
CA VAL A 12 -1.17 -23.89 8.53
C VAL A 12 -2.10 -24.67 9.47
N ASP A 13 -1.90 -24.51 10.79
CA ASP A 13 -2.72 -25.21 11.79
C ASP A 13 -4.04 -24.49 12.09
N ALA A 14 -4.10 -23.18 11.85
CA ALA A 14 -5.21 -22.32 12.26
C ALA A 14 -6.29 -22.20 11.19
N LEU A 15 -5.92 -21.98 9.92
CA LEU A 15 -6.87 -21.75 8.83
C LEU A 15 -7.85 -22.91 8.62
N PRO A 16 -7.42 -24.20 8.63
CA PRO A 16 -8.36 -25.31 8.49
C PRO A 16 -9.41 -25.37 9.59
N LYS A 17 -9.09 -24.90 10.80
CA LYS A 17 -10.01 -24.87 11.94
C LYS A 17 -11.04 -23.72 11.86
N LEU A 18 -10.80 -22.76 10.97
CA LEU A 18 -11.67 -21.60 10.76
C LEU A 18 -12.63 -21.79 9.57
N VAL A 19 -12.61 -22.97 8.93
CA VAL A 19 -13.56 -23.31 7.87
C VAL A 19 -14.94 -23.44 8.48
N ASN A 20 -15.88 -22.63 8.00
CA ASN A 20 -17.28 -22.71 8.40
C ASN A 20 -17.89 -23.99 7.79
N PRO A 21 -18.54 -24.85 8.61
CA PRO A 21 -19.02 -26.16 8.16
C PRO A 21 -20.18 -26.07 7.15
N ASP A 22 -21.00 -25.01 7.22
CA ASP A 22 -22.18 -24.86 6.35
C ASP A 22 -21.80 -24.43 4.92
N THR A 23 -20.73 -23.64 4.81
CA THR A 23 -20.30 -23.06 3.53
C THR A 23 -19.05 -23.71 2.95
N GLY A 24 -18.30 -24.46 3.76
CA GLY A 24 -16.98 -24.99 3.40
C GLY A 24 -15.92 -23.92 3.16
N ARG A 25 -16.13 -22.68 3.62
CA ARG A 25 -15.24 -21.52 3.38
C ARG A 25 -14.79 -20.85 4.67
N VAL A 26 -13.68 -20.13 4.59
CA VAL A 26 -13.22 -19.24 5.67
C VAL A 26 -13.86 -17.86 5.48
N HIS A 27 -14.49 -17.34 6.55
CA HIS A 27 -15.13 -16.03 6.54
C HIS A 27 -14.36 -15.06 7.43
N THR A 28 -13.56 -14.18 6.81
CA THR A 28 -12.88 -13.11 7.56
C THR A 28 -13.86 -12.01 7.99
N SER A 29 -13.56 -11.32 9.09
CA SER A 29 -14.26 -10.13 9.51
C SER A 29 -13.48 -8.88 9.12
N PHE A 30 -14.06 -8.02 8.28
CA PHE A 30 -13.50 -6.71 7.95
C PHE A 30 -14.02 -5.64 8.91
N ASN A 31 -13.12 -4.97 9.64
CA ASN A 31 -13.48 -3.90 10.57
C ASN A 31 -13.24 -2.54 9.92
N GLN A 32 -14.33 -1.81 9.67
CA GLN A 32 -14.32 -0.55 8.92
C GLN A 32 -13.93 0.68 9.76
N THR A 33 -14.06 0.60 11.09
CA THR A 33 -13.94 1.72 12.04
C THR A 33 -12.74 1.64 12.98
N VAL A 34 -11.81 0.70 12.74
CA VAL A 34 -10.68 0.43 13.66
C VAL A 34 -9.42 1.22 13.32
N ALA A 35 -8.98 1.22 12.05
CA ALA A 35 -7.72 1.86 11.69
C ALA A 35 -7.85 3.39 11.66
N ALA A 36 -6.93 4.09 12.35
CA ALA A 36 -6.93 5.56 12.42
C ALA A 36 -6.77 6.25 11.05
N THR A 37 -6.20 5.57 10.06
CA THR A 37 -6.07 6.07 8.68
C THR A 37 -7.27 5.75 7.80
N GLY A 38 -8.26 5.02 8.31
CA GLY A 38 -9.46 4.65 7.55
C GLY A 38 -9.29 3.43 6.66
N ARG A 39 -8.14 2.74 6.69
CA ARG A 39 -7.99 1.41 6.07
C ARG A 39 -8.96 0.40 6.67
N LEU A 40 -9.39 -0.59 5.88
CA LEU A 40 -10.03 -1.77 6.46
C LEU A 40 -8.96 -2.55 7.24
N SER A 41 -9.36 -3.19 8.33
CA SER A 41 -8.55 -4.21 9.00
C SER A 41 -9.29 -5.55 8.93
N SER A 42 -8.57 -6.65 9.06
CA SER A 42 -9.12 -8.00 8.96
C SER A 42 -8.82 -8.82 10.22
N SER A 43 -9.78 -9.61 10.67
CA SER A 43 -9.67 -10.50 11.84
C SER A 43 -10.42 -11.81 11.62
N ASN A 44 -10.01 -12.88 12.32
CA ASN A 44 -10.66 -14.19 12.32
C ASN A 44 -10.89 -14.81 10.93
N PRO A 45 -9.84 -15.07 10.12
CA PRO A 45 -8.42 -14.75 10.32
C PRO A 45 -8.04 -13.36 9.81
N ASN A 46 -6.89 -12.84 10.24
CA ASN A 46 -6.33 -11.62 9.65
C ASN A 46 -5.60 -11.94 8.34
N LEU A 47 -6.28 -11.73 7.22
CA LEU A 47 -5.77 -12.03 5.88
C LEU A 47 -4.77 -10.97 5.38
N GLN A 48 -4.73 -9.79 5.99
CA GLN A 48 -3.74 -8.76 5.66
C GLN A 48 -2.32 -9.10 6.13
N ASN A 49 -2.20 -10.04 7.07
CA ASN A 49 -0.90 -10.42 7.62
C ASN A 49 -0.26 -11.63 6.91
N ILE A 50 -0.94 -12.23 5.93
CA ILE A 50 -0.39 -13.39 5.21
C ILE A 50 0.91 -12.99 4.51
N PRO A 51 2.05 -13.63 4.83
CA PRO A 51 3.35 -13.12 4.39
C PRO A 51 3.56 -13.20 2.87
N ILE A 52 3.91 -12.09 2.25
CA ILE A 52 4.16 -11.98 0.80
C ILE A 52 5.65 -12.00 0.41
N ARG A 53 6.55 -11.80 1.37
CA ARG A 53 7.98 -11.50 1.06
C ARG A 53 8.89 -12.72 1.06
N SER A 54 8.51 -13.79 1.75
CA SER A 54 9.29 -15.03 1.83
C SER A 54 8.64 -16.09 0.97
N GLU A 55 9.44 -16.89 0.26
CA GLU A 55 8.96 -18.00 -0.58
C GLU A 55 7.97 -18.90 0.18
N LEU A 56 8.32 -19.31 1.41
CA LEU A 56 7.44 -20.15 2.22
C LEU A 56 6.16 -19.44 2.67
N GLY A 57 6.23 -18.11 2.85
CA GLY A 57 5.07 -17.29 3.16
C GLY A 57 4.10 -17.21 1.98
N MET A 58 4.63 -17.02 0.77
CA MET A 58 3.85 -17.02 -0.46
C MET A 58 3.14 -18.37 -0.68
N LYS A 59 3.77 -19.49 -0.32
CA LYS A 59 3.12 -20.82 -0.37
C LYS A 59 1.87 -20.94 0.51
N ILE A 60 1.66 -20.06 1.50
CA ILE A 60 0.38 -20.03 2.22
C ILE A 60 -0.76 -19.52 1.31
N ARG A 61 -0.47 -18.59 0.39
CA ARG A 61 -1.47 -18.06 -0.55
C ARG A 61 -1.95 -19.13 -1.55
N SER A 62 -1.15 -20.15 -1.85
CA SER A 62 -1.58 -21.23 -2.75
C SER A 62 -2.70 -22.10 -2.16
N ALA A 63 -2.95 -22.02 -0.84
CA ALA A 63 -4.07 -22.70 -0.20
C ALA A 63 -5.42 -21.97 -0.41
N PHE A 64 -5.40 -20.75 -0.94
CA PHE A 64 -6.61 -19.98 -1.27
C PHE A 64 -6.92 -20.21 -2.76
N ILE A 65 -7.84 -21.13 -3.02
CA ILE A 65 -8.28 -21.52 -4.36
C ILE A 65 -9.64 -20.88 -4.70
N PRO A 66 -9.92 -20.64 -5.99
CA PRO A 66 -11.24 -20.17 -6.42
C PRO A 66 -12.30 -21.26 -6.26
N SER A 67 -13.56 -20.89 -6.42
CA SER A 67 -14.67 -21.86 -6.48
C SER A 67 -14.56 -22.75 -7.72
N GLU A 68 -15.24 -23.89 -7.72
CA GLU A 68 -15.29 -24.77 -8.89
C GLU A 68 -15.79 -24.02 -10.14
N GLY A 69 -15.12 -24.24 -11.28
CA GLY A 69 -15.40 -23.54 -12.54
C GLY A 69 -15.01 -22.06 -12.56
N CYS A 70 -14.29 -21.59 -11.54
CA CYS A 70 -13.80 -20.22 -11.43
C CYS A 70 -12.27 -20.15 -11.44
N VAL A 71 -11.75 -18.98 -11.76
CA VAL A 71 -10.35 -18.58 -11.59
C VAL A 71 -10.26 -17.46 -10.54
N MET A 72 -9.08 -17.28 -9.97
CA MET A 72 -8.83 -16.16 -9.08
C MET A 72 -8.25 -14.99 -9.87
N LEU A 73 -8.82 -13.80 -9.67
CA LEU A 73 -8.29 -12.55 -10.22
C LEU A 73 -7.84 -11.67 -9.05
N ALA A 74 -6.61 -11.15 -9.12
CA ALA A 74 -6.09 -10.17 -8.18
C ALA A 74 -5.77 -8.87 -8.92
N ALA A 75 -6.25 -7.74 -8.39
CA ALA A 75 -6.03 -6.42 -8.95
C ALA A 75 -5.40 -5.51 -7.89
N ASP A 76 -4.17 -5.06 -8.10
CA ASP A 76 -3.38 -4.28 -7.15
C ASP A 76 -3.02 -2.91 -7.72
N TYR A 77 -3.15 -1.86 -6.90
CA TYR A 77 -2.67 -0.55 -7.33
C TYR A 77 -1.14 -0.48 -7.33
N SER A 78 -0.58 -0.11 -8.48
CA SER A 78 0.85 0.10 -8.62
C SER A 78 1.32 1.38 -7.91
N GLN A 79 1.89 1.23 -6.72
CA GLN A 79 2.53 2.30 -5.95
C GLN A 79 1.59 3.47 -5.62
N ILE A 80 0.34 3.18 -5.22
CA ILE A 80 -0.70 4.20 -5.04
C ILE A 80 -0.30 5.30 -4.05
N GLU A 81 0.37 4.96 -2.95
CA GLU A 81 0.80 5.95 -1.95
C GLU A 81 1.79 6.97 -2.53
N LEU A 82 2.72 6.54 -3.39
CA LEU A 82 3.65 7.45 -4.05
C LEU A 82 2.96 8.31 -5.11
N ARG A 83 1.97 7.76 -5.83
CA ARG A 83 1.16 8.54 -6.79
C ARG A 83 0.34 9.62 -6.07
N ILE A 84 -0.22 9.29 -4.91
CA ILE A 84 -0.90 10.26 -4.04
C ILE A 84 0.08 11.30 -3.53
N LEU A 85 1.28 10.92 -3.08
CA LEU A 85 2.30 11.88 -2.67
C LEU A 85 2.66 12.84 -3.81
N ALA A 86 2.89 12.33 -5.03
CA ALA A 86 3.19 13.16 -6.19
C ALA A 86 2.06 14.18 -6.47
N HIS A 87 0.80 13.76 -6.31
CA HIS A 87 -0.35 14.63 -6.43
C HIS A 87 -0.47 15.64 -5.27
N LEU A 88 -0.22 15.25 -4.02
CA LEU A 88 -0.33 16.18 -2.88
C LEU A 88 0.81 17.21 -2.87
N SER A 89 2.02 16.77 -3.23
CA SER A 89 3.21 17.62 -3.23
C SER A 89 3.36 18.49 -4.48
N GLN A 90 2.71 18.11 -5.58
CA GLN A 90 2.95 18.67 -6.92
C GLN A 90 4.44 18.71 -7.28
N ASP A 91 5.20 17.73 -6.78
CA ASP A 91 6.63 17.65 -7.02
C ASP A 91 6.91 17.32 -8.48
N ARG A 92 7.62 18.22 -9.18
CA ARG A 92 7.82 18.12 -10.63
C ARG A 92 8.51 16.82 -11.02
N VAL A 93 9.53 16.42 -10.27
CA VAL A 93 10.31 15.22 -10.55
C VAL A 93 9.45 13.97 -10.39
N LEU A 94 8.70 13.86 -9.29
CA LEU A 94 7.79 12.72 -9.09
C LEU A 94 6.69 12.66 -10.15
N LEU A 95 6.10 13.81 -10.49
CA LEU A 95 5.06 13.90 -11.53
C LEU A 95 5.60 13.44 -12.89
N GLU A 96 6.78 13.90 -13.29
CA GLU A 96 7.44 13.51 -14.54
C GLU A 96 7.80 12.02 -14.55
N SER A 97 8.39 11.51 -13.47
CA SER A 97 8.77 10.09 -13.33
C SER A 97 7.56 9.16 -13.56
N PHE A 98 6.42 9.46 -12.93
CA PHE A 98 5.21 8.65 -13.11
C PHE A 98 4.59 8.76 -14.51
N ARG A 99 4.68 9.93 -15.15
CA ARG A 99 4.17 10.13 -16.53
C ARG A 99 5.01 9.38 -17.56
N GLN A 100 6.31 9.22 -17.29
CA GLN A 100 7.24 8.47 -18.14
C GLN A 100 7.25 6.97 -17.84
N GLY A 101 6.51 6.51 -16.82
CA GLY A 101 6.47 5.09 -16.43
C GLY A 101 7.75 4.61 -15.74
N GLU A 102 8.53 5.53 -15.18
CA GLU A 102 9.78 5.19 -14.48
C GLU A 102 9.52 4.49 -13.15
N ASP A 103 10.44 3.60 -12.78
CA ASP A 103 10.46 3.04 -11.42
C ASP A 103 11.18 4.00 -10.47
N ILE A 104 10.39 4.75 -9.70
CA ILE A 104 10.88 5.74 -8.74
C ILE A 104 11.85 5.11 -7.74
N HIS A 105 11.64 3.86 -7.33
CA HIS A 105 12.58 3.20 -6.41
C HIS A 105 13.94 2.98 -7.04
N THR A 106 13.97 2.58 -8.31
CA THR A 106 15.20 2.40 -9.10
C THR A 106 15.89 3.74 -9.35
N ARG A 107 15.12 4.80 -9.63
CA ARG A 107 15.64 6.16 -9.79
C ARG A 107 16.25 6.69 -8.50
N THR A 108 15.50 6.65 -7.40
CA THR A 108 16.02 7.02 -6.07
C THR A 108 17.23 6.17 -5.70
N ALA A 109 17.25 4.88 -6.04
CA ALA A 109 18.43 4.03 -5.81
C ALA A 109 19.66 4.51 -6.58
N ALA A 110 19.50 4.90 -7.84
CA ALA A 110 20.60 5.39 -8.67
C ALA A 110 21.18 6.69 -8.10
N GLU A 111 20.31 7.60 -7.65
CA GLU A 111 20.70 8.87 -7.05
C GLU A 111 21.35 8.70 -5.67
N VAL A 112 20.78 7.83 -4.82
CA VAL A 112 21.24 7.63 -3.44
C VAL A 112 22.51 6.77 -3.38
N PHE A 113 22.56 5.67 -4.14
CA PHE A 113 23.67 4.73 -4.11
C PHE A 113 24.71 4.98 -5.20
N GLY A 114 24.45 5.89 -6.14
CA GLY A 114 25.34 6.13 -7.30
C GLY A 114 25.41 4.93 -8.25
N ILE A 115 24.42 4.03 -8.22
CA ILE A 115 24.43 2.78 -8.98
C ILE A 115 23.64 2.96 -10.28
N HIS A 116 24.31 2.75 -11.42
CA HIS A 116 23.67 2.81 -12.73
C HIS A 116 22.42 1.90 -12.78
N PRO A 117 21.28 2.36 -13.35
CA PRO A 117 20.02 1.59 -13.35
C PRO A 117 20.15 0.14 -13.84
N GLY A 118 20.96 -0.09 -14.88
CA GLY A 118 21.22 -1.43 -15.43
C GLY A 118 22.04 -2.37 -14.54
N MET A 119 22.63 -1.87 -13.45
CA MET A 119 23.46 -2.64 -12.49
C MET A 119 22.73 -2.89 -11.16
N GLN A 120 21.47 -2.48 -11.05
CA GLN A 120 20.72 -2.63 -9.80
C GLN A 120 20.20 -4.06 -9.63
N THR A 121 20.48 -4.65 -8.46
CA THR A 121 19.92 -5.94 -8.06
C THR A 121 18.56 -5.75 -7.40
N GLY A 122 17.75 -6.82 -7.34
CA GLY A 122 16.48 -6.81 -6.60
C GLY A 122 16.65 -6.52 -5.10
N GLU A 123 17.83 -6.74 -4.54
CA GLU A 123 18.17 -6.34 -3.17
C GLU A 123 18.40 -4.83 -3.05
N ILE A 124 19.18 -4.23 -3.95
CA ILE A 124 19.40 -2.77 -4.00
C ILE A 124 18.07 -2.03 -4.15
N ARG A 125 17.22 -2.49 -5.06
CA ARG A 125 15.88 -1.93 -5.26
C ARG A 125 15.01 -2.01 -3.99
N ARG A 126 15.06 -3.14 -3.27
CA ARG A 126 14.31 -3.30 -1.99
C ARG A 126 14.81 -2.33 -0.92
N ARG A 127 16.13 -2.14 -0.81
CA ARG A 127 16.71 -1.16 0.12
C ARG A 127 16.31 0.25 -0.25
N ALA A 128 16.39 0.62 -1.53
CA ALA A 128 15.97 1.93 -2.02
C ALA A 128 14.49 2.20 -1.75
N LYS A 129 13.62 1.19 -1.93
CA LYS A 129 12.21 1.27 -1.55
C LYS A 129 12.03 1.59 -0.07
N ALA A 130 12.73 0.87 0.81
CA ALA A 130 12.65 1.11 2.25
C ALA A 130 13.13 2.52 2.63
N ILE A 131 14.24 2.97 2.04
CA ILE A 131 14.76 4.34 2.21
C ILE A 131 13.74 5.37 1.75
N ASN A 132 13.22 5.24 0.53
CA ASN A 132 12.32 6.23 -0.06
C ASN A 132 11.07 6.41 0.81
N PHE A 133 10.43 5.30 1.23
CA PHE A 133 9.33 5.37 2.19
C PHE A 133 9.76 5.88 3.56
N GLY A 134 10.95 5.51 4.02
CA GLY A 134 11.56 6.01 5.25
C GLY A 134 11.65 7.52 5.28
N ILE A 135 12.28 8.11 4.27
CA ILE A 135 12.49 9.55 4.13
C ILE A 135 11.15 10.27 4.01
N ILE A 136 10.24 9.80 3.13
CA ILE A 136 8.90 10.38 2.95
C ILE A 136 8.12 10.39 4.27
N TYR A 137 8.23 9.32 5.06
CA TYR A 137 7.51 9.19 6.33
C TYR A 137 8.32 9.66 7.54
N GLY A 138 9.32 10.51 7.34
CA GLY A 138 10.03 11.23 8.41
C GLY A 138 10.94 10.36 9.27
N GLN A 139 11.55 9.33 8.68
CA GLN A 139 12.68 8.62 9.30
C GLN A 139 13.83 9.61 9.52
N THR A 140 14.39 9.58 10.73
CA THR A 140 15.52 10.45 11.08
C THR A 140 16.81 9.93 10.43
N ALA A 141 17.81 10.80 10.28
CA ALA A 141 19.15 10.38 9.82
C ALA A 141 19.71 9.22 10.66
N PHE A 142 19.49 9.21 11.98
CA PHE A 142 19.88 8.11 12.85
C PHE A 142 19.16 6.80 12.50
N GLY A 143 17.84 6.87 12.26
CA GLY A 143 17.06 5.70 11.87
C GLY A 143 17.50 5.16 10.51
N LEU A 144 17.77 6.05 9.56
CA LEU A 144 18.24 5.69 8.22
C LEU A 144 19.66 5.11 8.25
N ALA A 145 20.56 5.70 9.04
CA ALA A 145 21.93 5.23 9.24
C ALA A 145 21.95 3.78 9.77
N LYS A 146 21.11 3.49 10.76
CA LYS A 146 20.98 2.14 11.33
C LYS A 146 20.45 1.13 10.31
N GLU A 147 19.48 1.51 9.49
CA GLU A 147 18.90 0.64 8.47
C GLU A 147 19.89 0.36 7.33
N LEU A 148 20.71 1.34 6.97
CA LEU A 148 21.68 1.21 5.88
C LEU A 148 23.06 0.70 6.30
N GLY A 149 23.36 0.70 7.61
CA GLY A 149 24.69 0.37 8.12
C GLY A 149 25.75 1.41 7.75
N ILE A 150 25.37 2.69 7.68
CA ILE A 150 26.23 3.83 7.32
C ILE A 150 26.38 4.80 8.49
N SER A 151 27.24 5.81 8.37
CA SER A 151 27.37 6.85 9.40
C SER A 151 26.15 7.78 9.43
N ASN A 152 25.89 8.40 10.59
CA ASN A 152 24.82 9.38 10.72
C ASN A 152 25.02 10.62 9.82
N HIS A 153 26.28 11.00 9.58
CA HIS A 153 26.62 12.09 8.68
C HIS A 153 26.25 11.78 7.22
N GLU A 154 26.59 10.58 6.73
CA GLU A 154 26.20 10.13 5.38
C GLU A 154 24.68 10.06 5.23
N ALA A 155 23.98 9.51 6.22
CA ALA A 155 22.51 9.46 6.22
C ALA A 155 21.88 10.86 6.17
N GLN A 156 22.44 11.83 6.91
CA GLN A 156 21.99 13.22 6.86
C GLN A 156 22.19 13.84 5.47
N GLN A 157 23.36 13.60 4.85
CA GLN A 157 23.62 14.07 3.49
C GLN A 157 22.69 13.42 2.45
N PHE A 158 22.30 12.16 2.64
CA PHE A 158 21.33 11.50 1.77
C PHE A 158 19.94 12.11 1.89
N ILE A 159 19.45 12.35 3.11
CA ILE A 159 18.17 13.01 3.33
C ILE A 159 18.18 14.41 2.72
N HIS A 160 19.29 15.14 2.87
CA HIS A 160 19.45 16.47 2.29
C HIS A 160 19.34 16.44 0.76
N ARG A 161 20.17 15.62 0.09
CA ARG A 161 20.15 15.46 -1.37
C ARG A 161 18.79 14.99 -1.90
N TYR A 162 18.12 14.09 -1.18
CA TYR A 162 16.78 13.66 -1.52
C TYR A 162 15.80 14.85 -1.57
N PHE A 163 15.80 15.70 -0.56
CA PHE A 163 14.89 16.85 -0.51
C PHE A 163 15.32 18.04 -1.39
N GLU A 164 16.59 18.11 -1.78
CA GLU A 164 17.04 19.00 -2.87
C GLU A 164 16.49 18.53 -4.23
N HIS A 165 16.40 17.21 -4.44
CA HIS A 165 15.83 16.67 -5.68
C HIS A 165 14.30 16.75 -5.71
N TYR A 166 13.65 16.43 -4.59
CA TYR A 166 12.20 16.41 -4.42
C TYR A 166 11.71 17.61 -3.60
N GLU A 167 11.98 18.83 -4.09
CA GLU A 167 11.65 20.09 -3.41
C GLU A 167 10.15 20.24 -3.10
N GLY A 168 9.28 19.74 -3.99
CA GLY A 168 7.84 19.77 -3.79
C GLY A 168 7.40 18.88 -2.63
N VAL A 169 8.04 17.72 -2.46
CA VAL A 169 7.81 16.84 -1.30
C VAL A 169 8.23 17.52 -0.01
N LYS A 170 9.41 18.16 0.00
CA LYS A 170 9.90 18.92 1.16
C LYS A 170 8.89 20.00 1.57
N ARG A 171 8.49 20.84 0.61
CA ARG A 171 7.51 21.91 0.82
C ARG A 171 6.20 21.37 1.39
N PHE A 172 5.66 20.31 0.80
CA PHE A 172 4.41 19.69 1.27
C PHE A 172 4.52 19.22 2.72
N ILE A 173 5.62 18.56 3.10
CA ILE A 173 5.85 18.10 4.48
C ILE A 173 5.90 19.28 5.45
N GLU A 174 6.63 20.35 5.10
CA GLU A 174 6.75 21.55 5.94
C GLU A 174 5.40 22.26 6.12
N GLU A 175 4.64 22.40 5.04
CA GLU A 175 3.32 23.03 5.03
C GLU A 175 2.31 22.25 5.89
N ILE A 176 2.19 20.95 5.67
CA ILE A 176 1.20 20.14 6.38
C ILE A 176 1.54 20.00 7.87
N VAL A 177 2.82 19.88 8.24
CA VAL A 177 3.23 19.88 9.65
C VAL A 177 2.93 21.23 10.30
N THR A 178 3.20 22.33 9.60
CA THR A 178 2.90 23.69 10.09
C THR A 178 1.40 23.90 10.26
N GLU A 179 0.58 23.46 9.31
CA GLU A 179 -0.88 23.51 9.41
C GLU A 179 -1.39 22.67 10.57
N THR A 180 -0.97 21.40 10.67
CA THR A 180 -1.41 20.51 11.75
C THR A 180 -0.96 20.99 13.12
N ARG A 181 0.18 21.69 13.27
CA ARG A 181 0.54 22.33 14.54
C ARG A 181 -0.49 23.40 14.97
N LYS A 182 -1.13 24.09 14.02
CA LYS A 182 -2.16 25.09 14.30
C LYS A 182 -3.53 24.46 14.53
N THR A 183 -3.90 23.46 13.72
CA THR A 183 -5.25 22.88 13.71
C THR A 183 -5.39 21.62 14.54
N GLN A 184 -4.27 21.02 14.96
CA GLN A 184 -4.16 19.69 15.59
C GLN A 184 -4.82 18.57 14.78
N THR A 185 -5.03 18.78 13.47
CA THR A 185 -5.71 17.82 12.59
C THR A 185 -5.03 17.73 11.23
N THR A 186 -5.25 16.61 10.55
CA THR A 186 -4.88 16.39 9.15
C THR A 186 -6.04 15.72 8.41
N ARG A 187 -6.13 15.90 7.09
CA ARG A 187 -7.25 15.42 6.26
C ARG A 187 -6.78 14.73 4.99
N THR A 188 -7.51 13.70 4.56
CA THR A 188 -7.33 13.10 3.23
C THR A 188 -7.89 14.01 2.13
N LEU A 189 -7.64 13.70 0.85
CA LEU A 189 -8.26 14.38 -0.30
C LEU A 189 -9.79 14.39 -0.23
N PHE A 190 -10.38 13.39 0.42
CA PHE A 190 -11.83 13.23 0.56
C PHE A 190 -12.36 13.75 1.91
N GLY A 191 -11.53 14.48 2.66
CA GLY A 191 -11.94 15.17 3.88
C GLY A 191 -11.94 14.31 5.15
N ARG A 192 -11.50 13.05 5.10
CA ARG A 192 -11.39 12.19 6.29
C ARG A 192 -10.42 12.82 7.28
N LEU A 193 -10.93 13.19 8.45
CA LEU A 193 -10.18 13.85 9.51
C LEU A 193 -9.42 12.84 10.38
N ARG A 194 -8.19 13.19 10.74
CA ARG A 194 -7.45 12.56 11.86
C ARG A 194 -6.97 13.63 12.84
N GLN A 195 -7.25 13.41 14.12
CA GLN A 195 -6.73 14.20 15.23
C GLN A 195 -5.28 13.83 15.53
N ILE A 196 -4.43 14.83 15.74
CA ILE A 196 -2.99 14.70 16.01
C ILE A 196 -2.61 15.54 17.24
N SER A 197 -3.16 15.19 18.39
CA SER A 197 -3.01 15.97 19.63
C SER A 197 -1.55 16.11 20.09
N ASP A 198 -0.71 15.11 19.81
CA ASP A 198 0.70 15.09 20.22
C ASP A 198 1.63 15.97 19.35
N ILE A 199 1.11 16.63 18.31
CA ILE A 199 1.93 17.48 17.42
C ILE A 199 2.60 18.66 18.15
N SER A 200 2.02 19.07 19.27
CA SER A 200 2.54 20.13 20.15
C SER A 200 3.13 19.59 21.45
N SER A 201 3.35 18.27 21.54
CA SER A 201 3.87 17.63 22.76
C SER A 201 5.27 18.16 23.11
N LYS A 202 5.51 18.40 24.39
CA LYS A 202 6.85 18.74 24.90
C LYS A 202 7.80 17.55 24.79
N ASN A 203 7.28 16.31 24.80
CA ASN A 203 8.06 15.10 24.63
C ASN A 203 8.50 14.95 23.16
N PRO A 204 9.82 14.99 22.85
CA PRO A 204 10.31 14.90 21.48
C PRO A 204 9.91 13.60 20.77
N ALA A 205 9.82 12.47 21.47
CA ALA A 205 9.45 11.20 20.87
C ALA A 205 7.99 11.19 20.39
N LEU A 206 7.07 11.70 21.23
CA LEU A 206 5.65 11.84 20.88
C LEU A 206 5.46 12.84 19.74
N ARG A 207 6.12 13.99 19.81
CA ARG A 207 6.06 15.02 18.77
C ARG A 207 6.58 14.52 17.43
N ASN A 208 7.74 13.85 17.40
CA ASN A 208 8.29 13.29 16.16
C ASN A 208 7.38 12.20 15.58
N PHE A 209 6.75 11.37 16.42
CA PHE A 209 5.76 10.40 15.96
C PHE A 209 4.51 11.09 15.39
N ALA A 210 4.04 12.15 16.03
CA ALA A 210 2.93 12.96 15.55
C ALA A 210 3.23 13.61 14.18
N GLU A 211 4.44 14.17 13.98
CA GLU A 211 4.85 14.74 12.69
C GLU A 211 4.86 13.70 11.57
N ARG A 212 5.44 12.51 11.82
CA ARG A 212 5.38 11.39 10.85
C ARG A 212 3.94 10.99 10.55
N THR A 213 3.09 10.98 11.58
CA THR A 213 1.68 10.66 11.46
C THR A 213 0.93 11.70 10.62
N THR A 214 1.24 12.98 10.80
CA THR A 214 0.67 14.09 10.04
C THR A 214 0.93 13.92 8.54
N VAL A 215 2.15 13.55 8.15
CA VAL A 215 2.50 13.34 6.74
C VAL A 215 1.91 12.05 6.18
N ASN A 216 1.97 10.95 6.94
CA ASN A 216 1.50 9.64 6.46
C ASN A 216 -0.02 9.55 6.31
N SER A 217 -0.78 10.18 7.22
CA SER A 217 -2.25 10.06 7.26
C SER A 217 -2.99 10.51 5.99
N PRO A 218 -2.73 11.69 5.40
CA PRO A 218 -3.39 12.10 4.17
C PRO A 218 -3.07 11.15 3.01
N ILE A 219 -1.84 10.64 2.94
CA ILE A 219 -1.40 9.72 1.88
C ILE A 219 -2.10 8.36 2.03
N GLN A 220 -1.90 7.71 3.18
CA GLN A 220 -2.44 6.38 3.45
C GLN A 220 -3.97 6.38 3.51
N GLY A 221 -4.56 7.44 4.09
CA GLY A 221 -6.00 7.58 4.17
C GLY A 221 -6.64 7.85 2.83
N THR A 222 -6.02 8.66 1.96
CA THR A 222 -6.49 8.83 0.58
C THR A 222 -6.43 7.50 -0.17
N ALA A 223 -5.39 6.68 0.00
CA ALA A 223 -5.34 5.34 -0.60
C ALA A 223 -6.50 4.46 -0.11
N ALA A 224 -6.81 4.53 1.19
CA ALA A 224 -7.96 3.83 1.77
C ALA A 224 -9.31 4.33 1.24
N ASP A 225 -9.43 5.63 0.97
CA ASP A 225 -10.63 6.22 0.37
C ASP A 225 -10.79 5.76 -1.09
N LEU A 226 -9.71 5.80 -1.89
CA LEU A 226 -9.71 5.37 -3.29
C LEU A 226 -10.08 3.89 -3.45
N ILE A 227 -9.48 2.99 -2.66
CA ILE A 227 -9.82 1.56 -2.76
C ILE A 227 -11.29 1.30 -2.40
N LYS A 228 -11.84 2.00 -1.39
CA LYS A 228 -13.25 1.89 -1.01
C LYS A 228 -14.19 2.40 -2.10
N LEU A 229 -13.85 3.53 -2.72
CA LEU A 229 -14.61 4.06 -3.86
C LEU A 229 -14.59 3.08 -5.04
N ALA A 230 -13.44 2.47 -5.34
CA ALA A 230 -13.33 1.46 -6.38
C ALA A 230 -14.18 0.22 -6.06
N MET A 231 -14.14 -0.26 -4.81
CA MET A 231 -14.97 -1.38 -4.36
C MET A 231 -16.46 -1.12 -4.58
N ILE A 232 -16.95 0.09 -4.22
CA ILE A 232 -18.35 0.47 -4.42
C ILE A 232 -18.71 0.48 -5.90
N ARG A 233 -17.92 1.15 -6.74
CA ARG A 233 -18.18 1.25 -8.19
C ARG A 233 -18.20 -0.11 -8.88
N ILE A 234 -17.22 -0.95 -8.57
CA ILE A 234 -17.14 -2.32 -9.11
C ILE A 234 -18.36 -3.12 -8.67
N HIS A 235 -18.69 -3.11 -7.36
CA HIS A 235 -19.83 -3.84 -6.83
C HIS A 235 -21.15 -3.42 -7.49
N GLU A 236 -21.41 -2.12 -7.65
CA GLU A 236 -22.62 -1.61 -8.30
C GLU A 236 -22.73 -2.08 -9.74
N LYS A 237 -21.63 -2.04 -10.51
CA LYS A 237 -21.62 -2.48 -11.91
C LYS A 237 -21.81 -3.99 -12.04
N MET A 238 -21.12 -4.79 -11.21
CA MET A 238 -21.31 -6.24 -11.15
C MET A 238 -22.78 -6.61 -10.82
N LYS A 239 -23.36 -5.93 -9.82
CA LYS A 239 -24.76 -6.15 -9.42
C LYS A 239 -25.75 -5.77 -10.52
N LYS A 240 -25.54 -4.64 -11.20
CA LYS A 240 -26.38 -4.18 -12.30
C LYS A 240 -26.37 -5.17 -13.48
N GLN A 241 -25.20 -5.74 -13.77
CA GLN A 241 -25.02 -6.71 -14.84
C GLN A 241 -25.33 -8.16 -14.42
N LYS A 242 -25.71 -8.37 -13.15
CA LYS A 242 -26.04 -9.68 -12.56
C LYS A 242 -24.94 -10.72 -12.72
N TRP A 243 -23.68 -10.28 -12.57
CA TRP A 243 -22.53 -11.17 -12.66
C TRP A 243 -22.50 -12.17 -11.51
N GLN A 244 -22.00 -13.37 -11.80
CA GLN A 244 -21.80 -14.43 -10.82
C GLN A 244 -20.48 -14.28 -10.06
N SER A 245 -19.52 -13.56 -10.64
CA SER A 245 -18.25 -13.18 -10.03
C SER A 245 -18.44 -12.54 -8.65
N ARG A 246 -17.48 -12.76 -7.74
CA ARG A 246 -17.54 -12.28 -6.36
C ARG A 246 -16.25 -11.57 -5.97
N MET A 247 -16.36 -10.37 -5.43
CA MET A 247 -15.25 -9.74 -4.72
C MET A 247 -15.08 -10.44 -3.37
N LEU A 248 -13.96 -11.14 -3.18
CA LEU A 248 -13.69 -11.96 -2.00
C LEU A 248 -12.97 -11.16 -0.91
N LEU A 249 -11.87 -10.50 -1.27
CA LEU A 249 -10.95 -9.90 -0.31
C LEU A 249 -10.52 -8.50 -0.73
N GLN A 250 -10.25 -7.68 0.29
CA GLN A 250 -9.51 -6.43 0.18
C GLN A 250 -8.27 -6.57 1.05
N VAL A 251 -7.08 -6.54 0.45
CA VAL A 251 -5.80 -6.73 1.16
C VAL A 251 -4.83 -5.64 0.75
N HIS A 252 -4.52 -4.73 1.67
CA HIS A 252 -3.69 -3.55 1.41
C HIS A 252 -4.28 -2.64 0.31
N ASP A 253 -3.73 -2.68 -0.90
CA ASP A 253 -4.11 -1.98 -2.12
C ASP A 253 -4.67 -2.93 -3.21
N GLU A 254 -4.84 -4.21 -2.86
CA GLU A 254 -5.29 -5.29 -3.72
C GLU A 254 -6.76 -5.66 -3.48
N LEU A 255 -7.49 -5.94 -4.56
CA LEU A 255 -8.81 -6.57 -4.56
C LEU A 255 -8.70 -7.96 -5.19
N VAL A 256 -9.27 -8.98 -4.52
CA VAL A 256 -9.25 -10.37 -4.98
C VAL A 256 -10.66 -10.83 -5.29
N PHE A 257 -10.82 -11.53 -6.42
CA PHE A 257 -12.10 -11.96 -6.95
C PHE A 257 -12.12 -13.47 -7.24
N ASP A 258 -13.30 -14.05 -7.06
CA ASP A 258 -13.69 -15.36 -7.57
C ASP A 258 -14.45 -15.13 -8.89
N VAL A 259 -13.98 -15.70 -9.99
CA VAL A 259 -14.42 -15.30 -11.34
C VAL A 259 -14.74 -16.53 -12.18
N PRO A 260 -16.01 -16.77 -12.57
CA PRO A 260 -16.31 -17.78 -13.57
C PRO A 260 -15.54 -17.51 -14.85
N GLU A 261 -14.98 -18.54 -15.48
CA GLU A 261 -14.10 -18.35 -16.66
C GLU A 261 -14.76 -17.52 -17.78
N LYS A 262 -16.08 -17.64 -17.94
CA LYS A 262 -16.86 -16.91 -18.94
C LYS A 262 -16.98 -15.40 -18.65
N GLU A 263 -16.77 -14.98 -17.41
CA GLU A 263 -16.83 -13.58 -16.98
C GLU A 263 -15.44 -12.96 -16.84
N LEU A 264 -14.36 -13.71 -17.08
CA LEU A 264 -12.98 -13.28 -16.81
C LEU A 264 -12.60 -12.00 -17.56
N ASP A 265 -12.61 -12.03 -18.89
CA ASP A 265 -12.23 -10.90 -19.72
C ASP A 265 -13.04 -9.63 -19.44
N PRO A 266 -14.40 -9.67 -19.40
CA PRO A 266 -15.18 -8.48 -19.09
C PRO A 266 -14.98 -7.98 -17.65
N LEU A 267 -14.79 -8.87 -16.67
CA LEU A 267 -14.50 -8.45 -15.29
C LEU A 267 -13.12 -7.82 -15.17
N GLN A 268 -12.10 -8.38 -15.83
CA GLN A 268 -10.76 -7.82 -15.84
C GLN A 268 -10.78 -6.37 -16.35
N GLU A 269 -11.45 -6.13 -17.48
CA GLU A 269 -11.57 -4.79 -18.06
C GLU A 269 -12.35 -3.85 -17.15
N LEU A 270 -13.46 -4.33 -16.55
CA LEU A 270 -14.25 -3.55 -15.59
C LEU A 270 -13.40 -3.14 -14.38
N VAL A 271 -12.75 -4.10 -13.73
CA VAL A 271 -11.96 -3.87 -12.51
C VAL A 271 -10.84 -2.89 -12.79
N LYS A 272 -10.09 -3.10 -13.89
CA LYS A 272 -9.02 -2.20 -14.30
C LYS A 272 -9.54 -0.78 -14.52
N THR A 273 -10.61 -0.64 -15.30
CA THR A 273 -11.20 0.65 -15.63
C THR A 273 -11.69 1.39 -14.38
N GLU A 274 -12.43 0.72 -13.50
CA GLU A 274 -12.99 1.35 -12.31
C GLU A 274 -11.92 1.76 -11.30
N MET A 275 -10.87 0.96 -11.14
CA MET A 275 -9.76 1.26 -10.25
C MET A 275 -8.87 2.38 -10.81
N GLU A 276 -8.42 2.30 -12.06
CA GLU A 276 -7.55 3.33 -12.68
C GLU A 276 -8.26 4.69 -12.83
N ASN A 277 -9.59 4.69 -13.01
CA ASN A 277 -10.38 5.91 -13.16
C ASN A 277 -11.22 6.25 -11.91
N VAL A 278 -10.88 5.68 -10.75
CA VAL A 278 -11.63 5.94 -9.51
C VAL A 278 -11.62 7.43 -9.15
N TYR A 279 -10.50 8.11 -9.42
CA TYR A 279 -10.31 9.54 -9.18
C TYR A 279 -9.20 10.08 -10.10
N LYS A 280 -9.32 11.35 -10.50
CA LYS A 280 -8.33 12.01 -11.36
C LYS A 280 -7.22 12.64 -10.52
N LEU A 281 -6.10 11.94 -10.36
CA LEU A 281 -4.86 12.48 -9.80
C LEU A 281 -4.06 13.26 -10.87
N SER A 282 -3.00 13.95 -10.43
CA SER A 282 -2.06 14.67 -11.33
C SER A 282 -1.15 13.73 -12.14
N VAL A 283 -1.13 12.44 -11.78
CA VAL A 283 -0.45 11.32 -12.42
C VAL A 283 -1.46 10.19 -12.64
N PRO A 284 -1.30 9.34 -13.67
CA PRO A 284 -2.21 8.23 -13.90
C PRO A 284 -2.20 7.27 -12.69
N ILE A 285 -3.35 6.71 -12.33
CA ILE A 285 -3.42 5.55 -11.45
C ILE A 285 -3.25 4.32 -12.34
N VAL A 286 -2.44 3.35 -11.89
CA VAL A 286 -2.13 2.14 -12.66
C VAL A 286 -2.47 0.93 -11.81
N VAL A 287 -3.09 -0.07 -12.43
CA VAL A 287 -3.46 -1.33 -11.79
C VAL A 287 -2.76 -2.48 -12.50
N HIS A 288 -2.16 -3.35 -11.71
CA HIS A 288 -1.68 -4.64 -12.19
C HIS A 288 -2.73 -5.70 -11.89
N ILE A 289 -3.07 -6.49 -12.91
CA ILE A 289 -3.98 -7.62 -12.77
C ILE A 289 -3.21 -8.90 -13.01
N GLY A 290 -3.38 -9.86 -12.12
CA GLY A 290 -2.95 -11.24 -12.32
C GLY A 290 -4.14 -12.19 -12.16
N VAL A 291 -4.02 -13.34 -12.83
CA VAL A 291 -5.05 -14.38 -12.88
C VAL A 291 -4.37 -15.72 -12.66
N GLY A 292 -4.95 -16.55 -11.80
CA GLY A 292 -4.34 -17.82 -11.42
C GLY A 292 -5.33 -18.83 -10.86
N LYS A 293 -4.83 -20.05 -10.65
CA LYS A 293 -5.61 -21.15 -10.05
C LYS A 293 -5.66 -21.05 -8.52
N ASN A 294 -4.95 -20.09 -7.95
CA ASN A 294 -4.92 -19.76 -6.52
C ASN A 294 -4.36 -18.35 -6.34
N TRP A 295 -4.42 -17.83 -5.12
CA TRP A 295 -3.97 -16.47 -4.80
C TRP A 295 -2.46 -16.23 -4.87
N MET A 296 -1.65 -17.28 -5.00
CA MET A 296 -0.21 -17.11 -5.23
C MET A 296 0.10 -16.90 -6.72
N GLU A 297 -0.68 -17.54 -7.61
CA GLU A 297 -0.53 -17.44 -9.06
C GLU A 297 -1.19 -16.18 -9.64
N ALA A 298 -2.32 -15.75 -9.05
CA ALA A 298 -3.01 -14.50 -9.36
C ALA A 298 -2.27 -13.30 -8.75
#